data_AF-A0ABD0N2W5-F1
#
_entry.id   AF-A0ABD0N2W5-F1
#
_cell.length_a   1.000
_cell.length_b   1.000
_cell.length_c   1.000
_cell.angle_alpha   90.00
_cell.angle_beta   90.00
_cell.angle_gamma   90.00
#
_symmetry.space_group_name_H-M   'P 1'
#
loop_
_entity.id
_entity.type
_entity.pdbx_description
1 polymer ?
#
loop_
_entity_poly.entity_id
_entity_poly.type
_entity_poly.pdbx_seq_one_letter_code
_entity_poly.pdbx_strand_id
1 'polypeptide(L)'
;HFPNKAMPSTGILPWIQGIFCNANNPCFQHPTRGESPGLVSNYNNSILARFWADAQELLFEDPEFLQLGRLWRELMAMSNFMDTLRTNPEAIA
;
A
#
# COMPACT_ATOMS: atom_id res chain seq x y z
N HIS A 1 -19.02 -11.74 20.92
CA HIS A 1 -17.74 -11.01 20.82
C HIS A 1 -17.55 -10.47 19.43
N PHE A 2 -17.04 -9.25 19.31
CA PHE A 2 -16.91 -8.56 18.03
C PHE A 2 -15.44 -8.26 17.76
N PRO A 3 -14.99 -8.40 16.50
CA PRO A 3 -13.65 -7.98 16.14
C PRO A 3 -13.54 -6.46 16.25
N ASN A 4 -12.38 -5.99 16.71
CA ASN A 4 -12.04 -4.57 16.74
C ASN A 4 -11.88 -4.02 15.31
N LYS A 5 -12.23 -2.76 15.11
CA LYS A 5 -12.03 -2.05 13.84
C LYS A 5 -10.95 -1.00 14.02
N ALA A 6 -9.95 -1.02 13.14
CA ALA A 6 -8.92 0.00 13.12
C ALA A 6 -9.51 1.32 12.57
N MET A 7 -9.07 2.43 13.14
CA MET A 7 -9.32 3.76 12.58
C MET A 7 -8.22 4.11 11.57
N PRO A 8 -8.45 5.03 10.62
CA PRO A 8 -7.44 5.46 9.65
C PRO A 8 -6.13 5.95 10.31
N SER A 9 -6.22 6.51 11.51
CA SER A 9 -5.07 7.00 12.30
C SER A 9 -4.15 5.89 12.80
N THR A 10 -4.64 4.65 12.93
CA THR A 10 -3.83 3.47 13.28
C THR A 10 -3.03 2.92 12.09
N GLY A 11 -3.31 3.42 10.88
CA GLY A 11 -2.69 3.01 9.62
C GLY A 11 -3.74 2.68 8.56
N ILE A 12 -3.47 3.06 7.31
CA ILE A 12 -4.39 2.86 6.19
C ILE A 12 -4.61 1.36 5.90
N LEU A 13 -3.54 0.55 5.98
CA LEU A 13 -3.61 -0.89 5.74
C LEU A 13 -4.51 -1.63 6.75
N PRO A 14 -4.32 -1.52 8.08
CA PRO A 14 -5.22 -2.15 9.05
C PRO A 14 -6.65 -1.59 9.00
N TRP A 15 -6.82 -0.31 8.63
CA TRP A 15 -8.14 0.28 8.42
C TRP A 15 -8.89 -0.34 7.23
N ILE A 16 -8.25 -0.41 6.05
CA ILE A 16 -8.82 -1.03 4.85
C ILE A 16 -9.10 -2.52 5.08
N GLN A 17 -8.18 -3.23 5.74
CA GLN A 17 -8.39 -4.62 6.12
C GLN A 17 -9.60 -4.78 7.05
N GLY A 18 -9.79 -3.86 8.00
CA GLY A 18 -10.98 -3.84 8.85
C GLY A 18 -12.28 -3.67 8.07
N ILE A 19 -12.27 -2.87 7.00
CA ILE A 19 -13.43 -2.70 6.11
C ILE A 19 -13.70 -4.01 5.37
N PHE A 20 -12.70 -4.58 4.68
CA PHE A 20 -12.94 -5.78 3.85
C PHE A 20 -13.18 -7.05 4.67
N CYS A 21 -12.42 -7.28 5.74
CA CYS A 21 -12.51 -8.52 6.52
C CYS A 21 -13.69 -8.52 7.50
N ASN A 22 -14.07 -7.36 8.06
CA ASN A 22 -15.02 -7.26 9.16
C ASN A 22 -16.19 -6.30 8.87
N ALA A 23 -16.51 -6.01 7.60
CA ALA A 23 -17.68 -5.20 7.21
C ALA A 23 -19.00 -5.73 7.79
N ASN A 24 -19.20 -7.05 7.73
CA ASN A 24 -20.45 -7.70 8.11
C ASN A 24 -20.63 -7.89 9.63
N ASN A 25 -19.68 -7.42 10.45
CA ASN A 25 -19.71 -7.55 11.91
C ASN A 25 -20.10 -8.96 12.40
N PRO A 26 -19.38 -10.03 12.02
CA PRO A 26 -19.71 -11.37 12.48
C PRO A 26 -19.63 -11.45 14.01
N CYS A 27 -20.56 -12.18 14.62
CA CYS A 27 -20.60 -12.41 16.06
C CYS A 27 -19.93 -13.74 16.41
N PHE A 28 -18.97 -13.71 17.33
CA PHE A 28 -18.27 -14.89 17.83
C PHE A 28 -18.70 -15.26 19.26
N GLN A 29 -18.78 -16.56 19.55
CA GLN A 29 -19.12 -17.07 20.89
C GLN A 29 -18.00 -16.89 21.92
N HIS A 30 -16.75 -16.70 21.49
CA HIS A 30 -15.57 -16.53 22.35
C HIS A 30 -14.87 -15.19 22.10
N PRO A 31 -14.15 -14.63 23.09
CA PRO A 31 -13.47 -13.36 22.95
C PRO A 31 -12.46 -13.38 21.80
N THR A 32 -12.49 -12.31 21.00
CA THR A 32 -11.54 -12.18 19.89
C THR A 32 -10.18 -11.77 20.44
N ARG A 33 -9.09 -12.12 19.76
CA ARG A 33 -7.72 -11.78 20.22
C ARG A 33 -7.53 -10.27 20.45
N GLY A 34 -8.26 -9.42 19.73
CA GLY A 34 -8.22 -7.97 19.88
C GLY A 34 -8.97 -7.42 21.10
N GLU A 35 -9.74 -8.25 21.82
CA GLU A 35 -10.39 -7.88 23.08
C GLU A 35 -9.50 -8.19 24.31
N SER A 36 -8.36 -8.87 24.12
CA SER A 36 -7.40 -9.15 25.20
C SER A 36 -6.43 -7.98 25.43
N PRO A 37 -6.08 -7.66 26.69
CA PRO A 37 -5.12 -6.59 26.99
C PRO A 37 -3.77 -6.83 26.32
N GLY A 38 -3.20 -5.78 25.72
CA GLY A 38 -1.86 -5.82 25.09
C GLY A 38 -1.82 -6.49 23.70
N LEU A 39 -2.93 -7.06 23.21
CA LEU A 39 -3.03 -7.63 21.87
C LEU A 39 -3.95 -6.77 21.01
N VAL A 40 -3.35 -6.04 20.07
CA VAL A 40 -4.10 -5.37 19.01
C VAL A 40 -4.28 -6.36 17.86
N SER A 41 -5.49 -6.45 17.28
CA SER A 41 -5.70 -7.27 16.07
C SER A 41 -4.79 -6.78 14.95
N ASN A 42 -3.69 -7.50 14.80
CA ASN A 42 -2.70 -7.27 13.78
C ASN A 42 -2.90 -8.37 12.74
N TYR A 43 -3.36 -8.01 11.54
CA TYR A 43 -3.65 -8.92 10.44
C TYR A 43 -2.35 -9.49 9.81
N ASN A 44 -1.31 -9.75 10.61
CA ASN A 44 0.01 -10.21 10.18
C ASN A 44 -0.05 -11.46 9.29
N ASN A 45 -1.01 -12.36 9.53
CA ASN A 45 -1.18 -13.58 8.72
C ASN A 45 -2.14 -13.40 7.53
N SER A 46 -2.66 -12.19 7.28
CA SER A 46 -3.47 -11.94 6.09
C SER A 46 -2.59 -11.90 4.85
N ILE A 47 -3.10 -12.44 3.74
CA ILE A 47 -2.42 -12.42 2.43
C ILE A 47 -2.06 -10.98 2.05
N LEU A 48 -2.95 -10.02 2.34
CA LEU A 48 -2.73 -8.61 2.04
C LEU A 48 -1.60 -7.99 2.86
N ALA A 49 -1.46 -8.35 4.15
CA ALA A 49 -0.34 -7.87 4.95
C ALA A 49 1.00 -8.45 4.48
N ARG A 50 1.02 -9.74 4.11
CA ARG A 50 2.21 -10.40 3.56
C ARG A 50 2.61 -9.79 2.21
N PHE A 51 1.65 -9.64 1.30
CA PHE A 51 1.86 -8.98 0.01
C PHE A 51 2.40 -7.55 0.18
N TRP A 52 1.89 -6.79 1.14
CA TRP A 52 2.37 -5.45 1.41
C TRP A 52 3.80 -5.42 1.97
N ALA A 53 4.13 -6.35 2.88
CA ALA A 53 5.49 -6.50 3.39
C ALA A 53 6.47 -6.89 2.27
N ASP A 54 6.10 -7.90 1.47
CA ASP A 54 6.90 -8.36 0.32
C ASP A 54 7.09 -7.23 -0.71
N ALA A 55 6.05 -6.42 -0.97
CA ALA A 55 6.15 -5.27 -1.86
C ALA A 55 7.05 -4.17 -1.30
N GLN A 56 7.04 -3.92 0.02
CA GLN A 56 7.94 -2.96 0.65
C GLN A 56 9.39 -3.42 0.56
N GLU A 57 9.66 -4.70 0.87
CA GLU A 57 11.00 -5.29 0.76
C GLU A 57 11.54 -5.15 -0.68
N LEU A 58 10.74 -5.55 -1.66
CA LEU A 58 11.13 -5.53 -3.07
C LEU A 58 11.28 -4.10 -3.64
N LEU A 59 10.52 -3.12 -3.12
CA LEU A 59 10.63 -1.72 -3.54
C LEU A 59 11.79 -0.96 -2.87
N PHE A 60 12.14 -1.31 -1.63
CA PHE A 60 13.08 -0.52 -0.83
C PHE A 60 14.44 -1.19 -0.62
N GLU A 61 14.54 -2.52 -0.71
CA GLU A 61 15.77 -3.26 -0.44
C GLU A 61 16.48 -3.71 -1.72
N ASP A 62 15.77 -3.77 -2.85
CA ASP A 62 16.32 -4.26 -4.11
C ASP A 62 17.02 -3.15 -4.92
N PRO A 63 18.36 -3.19 -5.11
CA PRO A 63 19.11 -2.15 -5.82
C PRO A 63 18.74 -2.05 -7.31
N GLU A 64 18.11 -3.07 -7.90
CA GLU A 64 17.56 -3.00 -9.26
C GLU A 64 16.34 -2.08 -9.36
N PHE A 65 15.53 -1.96 -8.30
CA PHE A 65 14.37 -1.06 -8.31
C PHE A 65 14.78 0.42 -8.28
N LEU A 66 15.92 0.74 -7.66
CA LEU A 66 16.53 2.07 -7.77
C LEU A 66 16.95 2.40 -9.21
N GLN A 67 17.38 1.40 -9.99
CA GLN A 67 17.67 1.58 -11.42
C GLN A 67 16.39 1.76 -12.24
N LEU A 68 15.33 0.99 -11.96
CA LEU A 68 14.01 1.20 -12.55
C LEU A 68 13.46 2.61 -12.28
N GLY A 69 13.63 3.13 -11.05
CA GLY A 69 13.25 4.51 -10.72
C GLY A 69 14.09 5.58 -11.44
N ARG A 70 15.30 5.26 -11.88
CA ARG A 70 16.13 6.14 -12.73
C ARG A 70 15.68 6.07 -14.19
N LEU A 71 15.50 4.86 -14.72
CA LEU A 71 14.96 4.62 -16.07
C LEU A 71 13.57 5.24 -16.26
N TRP A 72 12.70 5.15 -15.26
CA TRP A 72 11.38 5.77 -15.31
C TRP A 72 11.44 7.30 -15.41
N ARG A 73 12.40 7.92 -14.70
CA ARG A 73 12.65 9.36 -14.80
C ARG A 73 13.17 9.76 -16.18
N GLU A 74 14.08 8.97 -16.75
CA GLU A 74 14.62 9.21 -18.09
C GLU A 74 13.54 9.04 -19.17
N LEU A 75 12.70 8.00 -19.07
CA LEU A 75 11.56 7.78 -19.95
C LEU A 75 10.53 8.91 -19.86
N MET A 76 10.21 9.38 -18.65
CA MET A 76 9.33 10.52 -18.44
C MET A 76 9.90 11.80 -19.07
N ALA A 77 11.19 12.08 -18.86
CA ALA A 77 11.84 13.24 -19.46
C ALA A 77 11.82 13.19 -21.00
N MET A 78 12.12 12.02 -21.57
CA MET A 78 12.05 11.79 -23.02
C MET A 78 10.62 11.94 -23.53
N SER A 79 9.62 11.42 -22.81
CA SER A 79 8.21 11.54 -23.20
C SER A 79 7.73 12.98 -23.20
N ASN A 80 8.10 13.76 -22.18
CA ASN A 80 7.75 15.18 -22.08
C ASN A 80 8.45 15.99 -23.17
N PHE A 81 9.71 15.66 -23.48
CA PHE A 81 10.42 16.29 -24.58
C PHE A 81 9.75 15.97 -25.93
N MET A 82 9.39 14.71 -26.17
CA MET A 82 8.70 14.28 -27.38
C MET A 82 7.31 14.94 -27.50
N ASP A 83 6.60 15.09 -26.39
CA ASP A 83 5.31 15.79 -26.34
C ASP A 83 5.47 17.29 -26.57
N THR A 84 6.53 17.91 -26.04
CA THR A 84 6.86 19.33 -26.29
C THR A 84 7.19 19.56 -27.76
N LEU A 85 7.99 18.68 -28.39
CA LEU A 85 8.26 18.73 -29.84
C LEU A 85 6.97 18.60 -30.66
N ARG A 86 6.03 17.78 -30.20
CA ARG A 86 4.77 17.54 -30.91
C ARG A 86 3.78 18.69 -30.77
N THR A 87 3.73 19.34 -29.61
CA THR A 87 2.70 20.32 -29.26
C THR A 87 3.16 21.77 -29.43
N ASN A 88 4.43 22.08 -29.16
CA ASN A 88 5.00 23.43 -29.25
C ASN A 88 6.45 23.40 -29.77
N PRO A 89 6.65 23.12 -31.07
CA PRO A 89 7.99 23.01 -31.65
C PRO A 89 8.81 24.31 -31.56
N GLU A 90 8.17 25.48 -31.45
CA GLU A 90 8.86 26.78 -31.36
C GLU A 90 9.42 27.08 -29.97
N ALA A 91 9.02 26.34 -28.93
CA ALA A 91 9.56 26.52 -27.57
C ALA A 91 11.00 26.00 -27.40
N ILE A 92 11.54 25.32 -28.43
CA ILE A 92 12.86 24.67 -28.44
C ILE A 92 13.82 25.38 -29.43
N ALA A 93 13.36 26.42 -30.15
CA ALA A 93 14.16 27.22 -31.09
C ALA A 93 14.80 28.46 -30.44
#